data_AF-A0A212LRC5-F1
#
_entry.id   AF-A0A212LRC5-F1
#
_cell.length_a   1.000
_cell.length_b   1.000
_cell.length_c   1.000
_cell.angle_alpha   90.00
_cell.angle_beta   90.00
_cell.angle_gamma   90.00
#
_symmetry.space_group_name_H-M   'P 1'
#
loop_
_entity.id
_entity.type
_entity.pdbx_description
1 polymer ?
#
loop_
_entity_poly.entity_id
_entity_poly.type
_entity_poly.pdbx_seq_one_letter_code
_entity_poly.pdbx_strand_id
1 'polypeptide(L)'
;MKKSVEIVGQPIISITEGKEFGHVRELLINYTNGTVAALVIDDGKWYQGAKLLPFEAIAGLGEYAVTINNSQDILTLADRPEFEAFFAAGVKIIGTKVLTKGGKIEGKINEFTIDNSGKINICELEKTEGEIVDLAAQNIVTFGKEVLIISDEKVTNAAPVVNQVEIPVVAAQPVEPEPVVVTPVEENIPAPQVEVPAAPVEVVKEKEQQPADDSAKKFDDKHRKFLLGKKAARRIETDNGAVIIEQGGEVTEEVLQKAKLAGKFVELSMNIQ
;
A
#
# COMPACT_ATOMS: atom_id res chain seq x y z
N MET A 1 13.44 -11.15 7.45
CA MET A 1 12.18 -11.92 7.24
C MET A 1 11.11 -11.27 8.10
N LYS A 2 9.89 -11.12 7.56
CA LYS A 2 8.75 -10.46 8.20
C LYS A 2 7.47 -11.24 7.95
N LYS A 3 6.64 -11.41 8.98
CA LYS A 3 5.29 -11.98 8.83
C LYS A 3 4.38 -10.99 8.11
N SER A 4 3.36 -11.50 7.42
CA SER A 4 2.43 -10.62 6.71
C SER A 4 1.68 -9.69 7.65
N VAL A 5 1.30 -10.16 8.85
CA VAL A 5 0.64 -9.34 9.89
C VAL A 5 1.51 -8.20 10.42
N GLU A 6 2.84 -8.31 10.33
CA GLU A 6 3.75 -7.24 10.74
C GLU A 6 3.78 -6.09 9.73
N ILE A 7 3.35 -6.35 8.49
CA ILE A 7 3.39 -5.38 7.38
C ILE A 7 2.01 -4.76 7.17
N VAL A 8 0.96 -5.58 7.22
CA VAL A 8 -0.43 -5.11 7.07
C VAL A 8 -0.79 -4.19 8.24
N GLY A 9 -1.37 -3.04 7.93
CA GLY A 9 -1.72 -1.98 8.87
C GLY A 9 -0.63 -0.95 9.14
N GLN A 10 0.63 -1.25 8.77
CA GLN A 10 1.74 -0.32 8.98
C GLN A 10 1.55 0.98 8.17
N PRO A 11 1.88 2.15 8.74
CA PRO A 11 1.91 3.39 7.99
C PRO A 11 3.03 3.37 6.93
N ILE A 12 2.80 4.04 5.81
CA ILE A 12 3.76 4.20 4.72
C ILE A 12 4.30 5.63 4.75
N ILE A 13 5.60 5.78 4.99
CA ILE A 13 6.24 7.08 5.25
C ILE A 13 7.37 7.33 4.25
N SER A 14 7.39 8.51 3.61
CA SER A 14 8.54 8.95 2.80
C SER A 14 9.69 9.43 3.69
N ILE A 15 10.90 9.00 3.34
CA ILE A 15 12.14 9.44 3.97
C ILE A 15 12.46 10.90 3.63
N THR A 16 12.31 11.31 2.36
CA THR A 16 12.70 12.66 1.93
C THR A 16 11.64 13.72 2.25
N GLU A 17 10.36 13.35 2.21
CA GLU A 17 9.24 14.28 2.44
C GLU A 17 8.78 14.27 3.91
N GLY A 18 9.18 13.27 4.72
CA GLY A 18 8.77 13.13 6.12
C GLY A 18 7.25 12.99 6.29
N LYS A 19 6.57 12.48 5.25
CA LYS A 19 5.11 12.48 5.14
C LYS A 19 4.57 11.06 5.10
N GLU A 20 3.47 10.84 5.79
CA GLU A 20 2.69 9.60 5.72
C GLU A 20 1.72 9.64 4.52
N PHE A 21 1.63 8.53 3.79
CA PHE A 21 0.82 8.37 2.58
C PHE A 21 -0.38 7.42 2.76
N GLY A 22 -0.59 6.91 3.96
CA GLY A 22 -1.65 5.96 4.31
C GLY A 22 -1.09 4.71 4.96
N HIS A 23 -1.92 3.67 5.03
CA HIS A 23 -1.59 2.40 5.65
C HIS A 23 -1.57 1.26 4.63
N VAL A 24 -0.77 0.23 4.91
CA VAL A 24 -0.82 -1.02 4.14
C VAL A 24 -2.14 -1.72 4.40
N ARG A 25 -3.00 -1.83 3.39
CA ARG A 25 -4.27 -2.54 3.47
C ARG A 25 -4.12 -4.04 3.29
N GLU A 26 -3.38 -4.44 2.25
CA GLU A 26 -3.15 -5.84 1.91
C GLU A 26 -1.90 -5.97 1.02
N LEU A 27 -1.44 -7.21 0.88
CA LEU A 27 -0.29 -7.59 0.05
C LEU A 27 -0.81 -8.14 -1.28
N LEU A 28 -0.44 -7.50 -2.39
CA LEU A 28 -0.75 -7.98 -3.73
C LEU A 28 0.22 -9.10 -4.10
N ILE A 29 -0.30 -10.30 -4.37
CA ILE A 29 0.52 -11.50 -4.61
C ILE A 29 0.76 -11.69 -6.12
N ASN A 30 2.03 -11.79 -6.50
CA ASN A 30 2.43 -12.36 -7.78
C ASN A 30 2.34 -13.88 -7.68
N TYR A 31 1.19 -14.42 -8.08
CA TYR A 31 0.88 -15.85 -7.99
C TYR A 31 1.75 -16.73 -8.91
N THR A 32 2.38 -16.15 -9.94
CA THR A 32 3.27 -16.86 -10.86
C THR A 32 4.61 -17.18 -10.19
N ASN A 33 5.13 -16.25 -9.39
CA ASN A 33 6.47 -16.36 -8.81
C ASN A 33 6.46 -16.63 -7.29
N GLY A 34 5.30 -16.58 -6.63
CA GLY A 34 5.23 -16.73 -5.17
C GLY A 34 5.92 -15.57 -4.45
N THR A 35 5.69 -14.35 -4.91
CA THR A 35 6.24 -13.13 -4.31
C THR A 35 5.15 -12.09 -4.06
N VAL A 36 5.44 -11.11 -3.21
CA VAL A 36 4.63 -9.90 -3.06
C VAL A 36 5.02 -8.94 -4.19
N ALA A 37 4.06 -8.60 -5.05
CA ALA A 37 4.27 -7.67 -6.15
C ALA A 37 4.25 -6.21 -5.66
N ALA A 38 3.27 -5.88 -4.82
CA ALA A 38 3.05 -4.54 -4.31
C ALA A 38 2.29 -4.58 -2.97
N LEU A 39 2.37 -3.50 -2.21
CA LEU A 39 1.48 -3.20 -1.10
C LEU A 39 0.31 -2.38 -1.61
N VAL A 40 -0.91 -2.73 -1.20
CA VAL A 40 -2.08 -1.92 -1.49
C VAL A 40 -2.24 -0.90 -0.39
N ILE A 41 -2.34 0.38 -0.76
CA ILE A 41 -2.38 1.49 0.17
C ILE A 41 -3.83 1.91 0.40
N ASP A 42 -4.20 2.06 1.67
CA ASP A 42 -5.41 2.76 2.09
C ASP A 42 -5.06 4.13 2.66
N ASP A 43 -5.43 5.18 1.93
CA ASP A 43 -5.26 6.57 2.33
C ASP A 43 -6.60 7.25 2.65
N GLY A 44 -7.67 6.46 2.84
CA GLY A 44 -9.04 6.94 3.03
C GLY A 44 -9.71 7.47 1.75
N LYS A 45 -8.98 7.53 0.63
CA LYS A 45 -9.48 8.04 -0.67
C LYS A 45 -9.65 6.91 -1.68
N TRP A 46 -10.14 5.76 -1.22
CA TRP A 46 -10.40 4.57 -2.06
C TRP A 46 -11.23 4.86 -3.32
N TYR A 47 -12.07 5.90 -3.29
CA TYR A 47 -12.89 6.36 -4.42
C TYR A 47 -12.07 7.03 -5.54
N GLN A 48 -10.81 7.38 -5.30
CA GLN A 48 -9.87 7.91 -6.31
C GLN A 48 -9.10 6.80 -7.02
N GLY A 49 -9.40 5.53 -6.72
CA GLY A 49 -8.71 4.38 -7.26
C GLY A 49 -7.71 3.77 -6.28
N ALA A 50 -7.29 2.54 -6.57
CA ALA A 50 -6.31 1.83 -5.75
C ALA A 50 -4.92 2.44 -5.94
N LYS A 51 -4.26 2.76 -4.82
CA LYS A 51 -2.85 3.15 -4.76
C LYS A 51 -2.00 1.95 -4.37
N LEU A 52 -0.87 1.81 -5.05
CA LEU A 52 0.01 0.66 -4.96
C LEU A 52 1.43 1.12 -4.72
N LEU A 53 2.12 0.46 -3.80
CA LEU A 53 3.54 0.60 -3.61
C LEU A 53 4.22 -0.67 -4.12
N PRO A 54 4.91 -0.64 -5.28
CA PRO A 54 5.71 -1.77 -5.75
C PRO A 54 6.66 -2.23 -4.64
N PHE A 55 6.80 -3.55 -4.47
CA PHE A 55 7.65 -4.07 -3.40
C PHE A 55 9.11 -3.64 -3.59
N GLU A 56 9.57 -3.53 -4.83
CA GLU A 56 10.91 -3.06 -5.21
C GLU A 56 11.20 -1.60 -4.81
N ALA A 57 10.18 -0.78 -4.60
CA ALA A 57 10.32 0.63 -4.24
C ALA A 57 10.38 0.84 -2.71
N ILE A 58 10.20 -0.22 -1.92
CA ILE A 58 10.29 -0.16 -0.46
C ILE A 58 11.75 0.02 -0.05
N ALA A 59 12.04 1.11 0.65
CA ALA A 59 13.36 1.36 1.22
C ALA A 59 13.58 0.54 2.51
N GLY A 60 12.53 0.30 3.29
CA GLY A 60 12.61 -0.48 4.51
C GLY A 60 11.27 -0.99 5.04
N LEU A 61 11.29 -2.21 5.60
CA LEU A 61 10.20 -2.81 6.36
C LEU A 61 10.54 -2.76 7.85
N GLY A 62 10.16 -1.67 8.51
CA GLY A 62 10.43 -1.44 9.93
C GLY A 62 9.49 -2.17 10.88
N GLU A 63 9.64 -1.92 12.17
CA GLU A 63 8.72 -2.38 13.22
C GLU A 63 7.44 -1.52 13.28
N TYR A 64 7.56 -0.23 12.95
CA TYR A 64 6.49 0.77 13.10
C TYR A 64 6.05 1.46 11.81
N ALA A 65 6.75 1.21 10.70
CA ALA A 65 6.42 1.81 9.41
C ALA A 65 7.06 1.04 8.26
N VAL A 66 6.43 1.14 7.09
CA VAL A 66 7.07 0.89 5.79
C VAL A 66 7.63 2.20 5.28
N THR A 67 8.90 2.25 4.93
CA THR A 67 9.55 3.46 4.42
C THR A 67 9.78 3.39 2.91
N ILE A 68 9.58 4.51 2.25
CA ILE A 68 9.84 4.72 0.80
C ILE A 68 10.74 5.94 0.63
N ASN A 69 11.37 6.10 -0.54
CA ASN A 69 12.18 7.30 -0.76
C ASN A 69 11.27 8.52 -0.85
N ASN A 70 10.29 8.49 -1.75
CA ASN A 70 9.40 9.63 -2.01
C ASN A 70 8.06 9.20 -2.62
N SER A 71 7.13 10.14 -2.71
CA SER A 71 5.77 9.92 -3.24
C SER A 71 5.69 9.40 -4.68
N GLN A 72 6.72 9.56 -5.52
CA GLN A 72 6.71 9.04 -6.90
C GLN A 72 6.78 7.51 -6.96
N ASP A 73 7.20 6.86 -5.86
CA ASP A 73 7.22 5.41 -5.73
C ASP A 73 5.79 4.83 -5.60
N ILE A 74 4.78 5.67 -5.33
CA ILE A 74 3.39 5.26 -5.19
C ILE A 74 2.69 5.38 -6.55
N LEU A 75 2.24 4.23 -7.04
CA LEU A 75 1.59 4.07 -8.34
C LEU A 75 0.08 3.92 -8.20
N THR A 76 -0.61 4.06 -9.33
CA THR A 76 -2.00 3.65 -9.52
C THR A 76 -2.06 2.37 -10.34
N LEU A 77 -3.23 1.73 -10.36
CA LEU A 77 -3.43 0.51 -11.16
C LEU A 77 -3.19 0.73 -12.67
N ALA A 78 -3.40 1.97 -13.17
CA ALA A 78 -3.20 2.32 -14.57
C ALA A 78 -1.72 2.33 -14.98
N ASP A 79 -0.80 2.50 -14.04
CA ASP A 79 0.65 2.61 -14.33
C ASP A 79 1.30 1.26 -14.59
N ARG A 80 0.69 0.15 -14.14
CA ARG A 80 1.24 -1.22 -14.21
C ARG A 80 0.16 -2.26 -14.57
N PRO A 81 0.00 -2.61 -15.86
CA PRO A 81 -0.98 -3.61 -16.30
C PRO A 81 -0.78 -5.00 -15.67
N GLU A 82 0.46 -5.35 -15.32
CA GLU A 82 0.79 -6.59 -14.62
C GLU A 82 0.14 -6.67 -13.21
N PHE A 83 0.02 -5.54 -12.51
CA PHE A 83 -0.66 -5.50 -11.23
C PHE A 83 -2.18 -5.63 -11.38
N GLU A 84 -2.75 -5.08 -12.45
CA GLU A 84 -4.18 -5.27 -12.77
C GLU A 84 -4.50 -6.77 -12.92
N ALA A 85 -3.64 -7.55 -13.57
CA ALA A 85 -3.81 -8.99 -13.70
C ALA A 85 -3.79 -9.70 -12.33
N PHE A 86 -2.85 -9.35 -11.44
CA PHE A 86 -2.80 -9.90 -10.08
C PHE A 86 -4.03 -9.53 -9.26
N PHE A 87 -4.51 -8.28 -9.38
CA PHE A 87 -5.72 -7.82 -8.71
C PHE A 87 -6.97 -8.55 -9.20
N ALA A 88 -7.11 -8.70 -10.52
CA ALA A 88 -8.25 -9.38 -11.13
C ALA A 88 -8.27 -10.88 -10.76
N ALA A 89 -7.09 -11.52 -10.68
CA ALA A 89 -6.95 -12.88 -10.21
C ALA A 89 -7.38 -13.03 -8.74
N GLY A 90 -7.15 -12.00 -7.92
CA GLY A 90 -7.62 -11.94 -6.53
C GLY A 90 -7.05 -13.05 -5.65
N VAL A 91 -5.81 -13.47 -5.93
CA VAL A 91 -5.13 -14.53 -5.19
C VAL A 91 -4.78 -14.04 -3.80
N LYS A 92 -5.26 -14.77 -2.79
CA LYS A 92 -4.92 -14.57 -1.38
C LYS A 92 -4.18 -15.80 -0.88
N ILE A 93 -3.28 -15.60 0.08
CA ILE A 93 -2.56 -16.70 0.72
C ILE A 93 -3.28 -17.10 1.99
N ILE A 94 -3.50 -16.13 2.89
CA ILE A 94 -4.20 -16.37 4.15
C ILE A 94 -5.64 -16.78 3.90
N GLY A 95 -6.08 -17.83 4.60
CA GLY A 95 -7.41 -18.43 4.50
C GLY A 95 -7.58 -19.40 3.34
N THR A 96 -6.61 -19.50 2.43
CA THR A 96 -6.69 -20.37 1.25
C THR A 96 -6.51 -21.84 1.65
N LYS A 97 -7.37 -22.70 1.10
CA LYS A 97 -7.33 -24.16 1.38
C LYS A 97 -6.11 -24.79 0.72
N VAL A 98 -5.41 -25.64 1.44
CA VAL A 98 -4.22 -26.34 0.93
C VAL A 98 -4.59 -27.75 0.51
N LEU A 99 -4.29 -28.08 -0.75
CA LEU A 99 -4.53 -29.39 -1.35
C LEU A 99 -3.20 -30.00 -1.83
N THR A 100 -3.05 -31.31 -1.70
CA THR A 100 -1.98 -32.03 -2.39
C THR A 100 -2.30 -32.21 -3.89
N LYS A 101 -1.30 -32.56 -4.70
CA LYS A 101 -1.52 -32.93 -6.11
C LYS A 101 -2.51 -34.08 -6.27
N GLY A 102 -2.57 -35.00 -5.29
CA GLY A 102 -3.55 -36.07 -5.22
C GLY A 102 -4.97 -35.64 -4.85
N GLY A 103 -5.21 -34.36 -4.55
CA GLY A 103 -6.54 -33.82 -4.21
C GLY A 103 -6.94 -33.98 -2.74
N LYS A 104 -6.02 -34.39 -1.86
CA LYS A 104 -6.26 -34.44 -0.42
C LYS A 104 -6.21 -33.03 0.17
N ILE A 105 -7.17 -32.68 1.01
CA ILE A 105 -7.16 -31.41 1.76
C ILE A 105 -6.26 -31.59 2.99
N GLU A 106 -5.21 -30.78 3.07
CA GLU A 106 -4.31 -30.78 4.22
C GLU A 106 -4.78 -29.78 5.29
N GLY A 107 -5.38 -28.66 4.89
CA GLY A 107 -5.86 -27.63 5.81
C GLY A 107 -6.07 -26.28 5.15
N LYS A 108 -5.75 -25.20 5.86
CA LYS A 108 -5.81 -23.80 5.39
C LYS A 108 -4.57 -23.02 5.84
N ILE A 109 -4.16 -22.02 5.09
CA ILE A 109 -3.06 -21.14 5.51
C ILE A 109 -3.56 -20.12 6.53
N ASN A 110 -2.84 -19.96 7.64
CA ASN A 110 -3.13 -18.98 8.68
C ASN A 110 -2.27 -17.71 8.53
N GLU A 111 -0.99 -17.87 8.17
CA GLU A 111 -0.01 -16.79 8.07
C GLU A 111 1.08 -17.15 7.06
N PHE A 112 1.86 -16.18 6.59
CA PHE A 112 3.07 -16.41 5.82
C PHE A 112 4.16 -15.37 6.13
N THR A 113 5.40 -15.76 5.85
CA THR A 113 6.60 -14.95 6.04
C THR A 113 7.25 -14.64 4.70
N ILE A 114 7.64 -13.38 4.53
CA ILE A 114 8.40 -12.90 3.37
C ILE A 114 9.84 -12.55 3.76
N ASP A 115 10.75 -12.65 2.82
CA ASP A 115 12.08 -12.03 2.96
C ASP A 115 12.10 -10.58 2.49
N ASN A 116 13.30 -9.98 2.54
CA ASN A 116 13.52 -8.59 2.17
C ASN A 116 13.38 -8.34 0.66
N SER A 117 13.30 -9.39 -0.17
CA SER A 117 13.00 -9.29 -1.61
C SER A 117 11.52 -9.44 -1.92
N GLY A 118 10.69 -9.70 -0.91
CA GLY A 118 9.25 -9.92 -1.06
C GLY A 118 8.90 -11.35 -1.45
N LYS A 119 9.88 -12.26 -1.50
CA LYS A 119 9.64 -13.66 -1.76
C LYS A 119 9.03 -14.32 -0.53
N ILE A 120 7.99 -15.12 -0.77
CA ILE A 120 7.34 -15.90 0.29
C ILE A 120 8.22 -17.12 0.55
N ASN A 121 8.60 -17.33 1.81
CA ASN A 121 9.51 -18.41 2.20
C ASN A 121 8.80 -19.51 2.99
N ILE A 122 7.91 -19.13 3.92
CA ILE A 122 7.21 -20.06 4.81
C ILE A 122 5.75 -19.63 4.91
N CYS A 123 4.84 -20.58 4.82
CA CYS A 123 3.42 -20.40 5.13
C CYS A 123 3.06 -21.27 6.34
N GLU A 124 2.34 -20.73 7.32
CA GLU A 124 1.82 -21.48 8.46
C GLU A 124 0.52 -22.19 8.03
N LEU A 125 0.56 -23.51 7.91
CA LEU A 125 -0.56 -24.36 7.55
C LEU A 125 -1.25 -24.87 8.82
N GLU A 126 -2.48 -24.43 9.05
CA GLU A 126 -3.38 -25.04 10.03
C GLU A 126 -4.01 -26.29 9.40
N LYS A 127 -3.54 -27.47 9.82
CA LYS A 127 -4.08 -28.74 9.36
C LYS A 127 -5.52 -28.93 9.83
N THR A 128 -6.22 -29.84 9.17
CA THR A 128 -7.62 -30.19 9.54
C THR A 128 -7.75 -30.69 10.99
N GLU A 129 -6.67 -31.22 11.58
CA GLU A 129 -6.59 -31.69 12.97
C GLU A 129 -6.32 -30.56 13.98
N GLY A 130 -6.13 -29.32 13.53
CA GLY A 130 -5.83 -28.13 14.35
C GLY A 130 -4.34 -27.92 14.63
N GLU A 131 -3.47 -28.83 14.20
CA GLU A 131 -2.02 -28.65 14.26
C GLU A 131 -1.57 -27.56 13.28
N ILE A 132 -0.76 -26.60 13.74
CA ILE A 132 -0.12 -25.60 12.86
C ILE A 132 1.28 -26.09 12.51
N VAL A 133 1.58 -26.17 11.21
CA VAL A 133 2.88 -26.63 10.69
C VAL A 133 3.42 -25.65 9.66
N ASP A 134 4.73 -25.43 9.69
CA ASP A 134 5.42 -24.62 8.69
C ASP A 134 5.51 -25.35 7.35
N LEU A 135 4.93 -24.76 6.32
CA LEU A 135 4.99 -25.18 4.94
C LEU A 135 5.98 -24.28 4.19
N ALA A 136 7.12 -24.84 3.79
CA ALA A 136 8.09 -24.14 2.95
C ALA A 136 7.46 -23.81 1.58
N ALA A 137 7.62 -22.56 1.13
CA ALA A 137 7.02 -22.09 -0.11
C ALA A 137 7.52 -22.83 -1.36
N GLN A 138 8.71 -23.45 -1.30
CA GLN A 138 9.23 -24.31 -2.36
C GLN A 138 8.37 -25.56 -2.63
N ASN A 139 7.59 -26.00 -1.63
CA ASN A 139 6.70 -27.15 -1.78
C ASN A 139 5.37 -26.75 -2.45
N ILE A 140 5.12 -25.45 -2.61
CA ILE A 140 3.93 -24.88 -3.22
C ILE A 140 4.13 -24.85 -4.74
N VAL A 141 3.19 -25.46 -5.45
CA VAL A 141 3.20 -25.57 -6.92
C VAL A 141 2.26 -24.57 -7.56
N THR A 142 1.19 -24.18 -6.86
CA THR A 142 0.21 -23.24 -7.41
C THR A 142 -0.39 -22.37 -6.31
N PHE A 143 -0.33 -21.05 -6.52
CA PHE A 143 -1.07 -20.06 -5.73
C PHE A 143 -2.38 -19.72 -6.45
N GLY A 144 -3.45 -20.44 -6.12
CA GLY A 144 -4.78 -20.19 -6.67
C GLY A 144 -5.62 -19.26 -5.81
N LYS A 145 -6.70 -18.73 -6.39
CA LYS A 145 -7.67 -17.87 -5.67
C LYS A 145 -8.40 -18.62 -4.55
N GLU A 146 -8.77 -19.88 -4.79
CA GLU A 146 -9.55 -20.69 -3.84
C GLU A 146 -8.72 -21.77 -3.16
N VAL A 147 -7.68 -22.26 -3.85
CA VAL A 147 -6.86 -23.38 -3.42
C VAL A 147 -5.39 -23.13 -3.69
N LEU A 148 -4.55 -23.60 -2.78
CA LEU A 148 -3.10 -23.63 -2.89
C LEU A 148 -2.65 -25.08 -3.00
N ILE A 149 -1.93 -25.40 -4.07
CA ILE A 149 -1.55 -26.79 -4.38
C ILE A 149 -0.11 -27.03 -3.94
N ILE A 150 0.12 -28.09 -3.16
CA ILE A 150 1.44 -28.53 -2.72
C ILE A 150 1.84 -29.87 -3.34
N SER A 151 3.15 -30.10 -3.45
CA SER A 151 3.68 -31.44 -3.75
C SER A 151 3.52 -32.36 -2.53
N ASP A 152 3.32 -33.66 -2.77
CA ASP A 152 3.14 -34.69 -1.72
C ASP A 152 4.41 -34.99 -0.88
N GLU A 153 5.44 -34.13 -0.93
CA GLU A 153 6.64 -34.31 -0.11
C GLU A 153 6.38 -33.81 1.32
N LYS A 154 6.61 -34.73 2.27
CA LYS A 154 6.31 -34.58 3.70
C LYS A 154 6.67 -33.20 4.22
N VAL A 155 5.66 -32.49 4.72
CA VAL A 155 5.82 -31.27 5.52
C VAL A 155 6.74 -31.60 6.70
N THR A 156 7.98 -31.15 6.64
CA THR A 156 9.01 -31.47 7.63
C THR A 156 8.71 -30.71 8.92
N ASN A 157 8.37 -31.43 9.98
CA ASN A 157 8.35 -30.91 11.35
C ASN A 157 9.75 -30.41 11.72
N ALA A 158 9.94 -29.09 11.79
CA ALA A 158 11.09 -28.48 12.46
C ALA A 158 10.66 -28.10 13.88
N ALA A 159 10.98 -28.97 14.85
CA ALA A 159 10.98 -28.64 16.27
C ALA A 159 12.13 -27.65 16.59
N PRO A 160 12.08 -26.89 17.69
CA PRO A 160 12.89 -25.68 17.87
C PRO A 160 14.36 -26.02 18.12
N VAL A 161 15.24 -25.39 17.35
CA VAL A 161 16.68 -25.49 17.54
C VAL A 161 17.05 -24.68 18.78
N VAL A 162 17.38 -25.38 19.86
CA VAL A 162 18.08 -24.85 21.02
C VAL A 162 19.45 -24.40 20.55
N ASN A 163 19.69 -23.09 20.49
CA ASN A 163 20.99 -22.49 20.21
C ASN A 163 21.97 -22.87 21.34
N GLN A 164 22.77 -23.91 21.12
CA GLN A 164 24.03 -24.09 21.83
C GLN A 164 25.10 -23.29 21.08
N VAL A 165 25.68 -22.34 21.80
CA VAL A 165 26.81 -21.51 21.39
C VAL A 165 28.04 -22.41 21.34
N GLU A 166 28.60 -22.62 20.15
CA GLU A 166 29.98 -23.08 19.99
C GLU A 166 30.78 -21.99 19.27
N ILE A 167 31.67 -21.37 20.04
CA ILE A 167 32.69 -20.43 19.59
C ILE A 167 33.91 -21.28 19.22
N PRO A 168 34.42 -21.30 17.98
CA PRO A 168 35.73 -21.86 17.72
C PRO A 168 36.79 -20.81 18.08
N VAL A 169 37.50 -21.08 19.17
CA VAL A 169 38.78 -20.48 19.52
C VAL A 169 39.81 -20.87 18.47
N VAL A 170 40.49 -19.90 17.84
CA VAL A 170 41.81 -20.13 17.23
C VAL A 170 42.76 -19.09 17.80
N ALA A 171 43.74 -19.60 18.55
CA ALA A 171 44.82 -18.85 19.17
C ALA A 171 45.94 -18.51 18.16
N ALA A 172 46.58 -17.37 18.44
CA ALA A 172 47.74 -16.71 17.84
C ALA A 172 48.95 -17.63 17.52
N GLN A 173 49.91 -17.29 16.65
CA GLN A 173 50.87 -16.16 16.62
C GLN A 173 51.70 -16.24 15.30
N PRO A 174 52.79 -15.46 15.04
CA PRO A 174 52.97 -14.00 15.03
C PRO A 174 53.67 -13.51 13.73
N VAL A 175 53.54 -12.23 13.37
CA VAL A 175 54.56 -11.54 12.54
C VAL A 175 54.66 -10.08 12.98
N GLU A 176 55.84 -9.72 13.47
CA GLU A 176 56.31 -8.38 13.84
C GLU A 176 57.26 -7.87 12.72
N PRO A 177 57.73 -6.61 12.71
CA PRO A 177 57.09 -5.52 11.97
C PRO A 177 58.05 -4.82 10.97
N GLU A 178 57.53 -4.07 10.00
CA GLU A 178 58.29 -2.98 9.36
C GLU A 178 57.51 -1.65 9.42
N PRO A 179 58.20 -0.52 9.61
CA PRO A 179 57.61 0.67 10.20
C PRO A 179 57.10 1.64 9.14
N VAL A 180 55.90 2.17 9.31
CA VAL A 180 55.53 3.46 8.69
C VAL A 180 55.23 4.46 9.79
N VAL A 181 56.16 5.40 9.86
CA VAL A 181 56.31 6.58 10.69
C VAL A 181 54.99 7.38 10.80
N VAL A 182 54.51 7.51 12.05
CA VAL A 182 53.95 8.70 12.74
C VAL A 182 54.03 10.03 11.95
N THR A 183 53.11 10.98 11.91
CA THR A 183 52.05 11.45 12.83
C THR A 183 51.32 12.64 12.12
N PRO A 184 50.22 13.16 12.69
CA PRO A 184 49.19 13.95 12.02
C PRO A 184 49.46 15.46 12.07
N VAL A 185 48.70 16.22 11.28
CA VAL A 185 48.37 17.62 11.64
C VAL A 185 46.95 17.93 11.19
N GLU A 186 46.11 18.22 12.18
CA GLU A 186 44.83 18.89 12.09
C GLU A 186 45.04 20.40 12.37
N GLU A 187 44.12 21.22 11.84
CA GLU A 187 43.79 22.58 12.30
C GLU A 187 44.71 23.76 11.89
N ASN A 188 44.22 24.69 11.04
CA ASN A 188 43.67 25.98 11.47
C ASN A 188 43.19 26.87 10.29
N ILE A 189 42.22 27.73 10.60
CA ILE A 189 41.46 28.69 9.77
C ILE A 189 42.31 29.95 9.47
N PRO A 190 41.96 30.79 8.47
CA PRO A 190 41.18 32.00 8.80
C PRO A 190 40.13 32.44 7.74
N ALA A 191 39.06 33.09 8.23
CA ALA A 191 38.11 33.92 7.46
C ALA A 191 38.73 35.27 7.03
N PRO A 192 38.19 36.00 6.03
CA PRO A 192 37.09 36.98 6.23
C PRO A 192 36.02 36.99 5.08
N GLN A 193 34.69 37.16 5.32
CA GLN A 193 33.92 38.45 5.33
C GLN A 193 34.13 39.31 4.04
N VAL A 194 33.19 39.85 3.25
CA VAL A 194 31.77 40.30 3.29
C VAL A 194 31.31 40.38 1.79
N GLU A 195 30.10 40.09 1.32
CA GLU A 195 29.01 41.06 1.05
C GLU A 195 27.81 40.38 0.35
N VAL A 196 26.62 40.61 0.90
CA VAL A 196 25.32 40.51 0.25
C VAL A 196 25.11 41.74 -0.64
N PRO A 197 24.30 41.69 -1.72
CA PRO A 197 22.92 42.12 -1.53
C PRO A 197 21.85 41.41 -2.41
N ALA A 198 20.71 41.20 -1.75
CA ALA A 198 19.31 41.38 -2.17
C ALA A 198 18.84 41.14 -3.63
N ALA A 199 17.83 40.29 -3.72
CA ALA A 199 16.90 40.10 -4.84
C ALA A 199 16.06 41.35 -5.19
N PRO A 200 15.32 41.30 -6.30
CA PRO A 200 13.86 41.33 -6.15
C PRO A 200 13.08 40.33 -7.04
N VAL A 201 11.87 40.08 -6.57
CA VAL A 201 10.79 39.21 -7.07
C VAL A 201 10.08 39.85 -8.27
N GLU A 202 9.70 39.07 -9.28
CA GLU A 202 8.66 39.44 -10.26
C GLU A 202 7.62 38.31 -10.46
N VAL A 203 6.43 38.74 -10.84
CA VAL A 203 5.10 38.14 -10.62
C VAL A 203 4.52 37.60 -11.93
N VAL A 204 3.96 36.38 -11.87
CA VAL A 204 2.78 35.78 -12.55
C VAL A 204 2.42 36.20 -14.00
N LYS A 205 2.24 35.19 -14.89
CA LYS A 205 1.10 35.12 -15.84
C LYS A 205 0.89 33.72 -16.46
N GLU A 206 -0.15 33.06 -15.94
CA GLU A 206 -1.25 32.34 -16.59
C GLU A 206 -1.13 31.87 -18.06
N LYS A 207 -1.48 30.60 -18.29
CA LYS A 207 -2.29 30.16 -19.44
C LYS A 207 -3.08 28.89 -19.11
N GLU A 208 -4.40 29.05 -19.10
CA GLU A 208 -5.40 27.99 -19.22
C GLU A 208 -5.21 27.16 -20.50
N GLN A 209 -5.50 25.86 -20.41
CA GLN A 209 -6.14 25.11 -21.50
C GLN A 209 -6.83 23.85 -20.96
N GLN A 210 -8.16 23.87 -20.99
CA GLN A 210 -9.04 22.70 -20.88
C GLN A 210 -8.83 21.73 -22.05
N PRO A 211 -9.17 20.44 -21.85
CA PRO A 211 -10.45 19.98 -22.37
C PRO A 211 -11.23 19.22 -21.29
N ALA A 212 -12.33 19.83 -20.82
CA ALA A 212 -13.32 19.18 -19.98
C ALA A 212 -14.62 19.04 -20.79
N ASP A 213 -14.94 17.85 -21.30
CA ASP A 213 -16.35 17.59 -21.68
C ASP A 213 -16.81 16.11 -21.81
N ASP A 214 -16.13 15.12 -21.22
CA ASP A 214 -16.66 13.72 -21.28
C ASP A 214 -16.66 12.99 -19.93
N SER A 215 -15.66 13.25 -19.06
CA SER A 215 -15.57 12.63 -17.72
C SER A 215 -16.47 13.29 -16.66
N ALA A 216 -16.68 14.60 -16.75
CA ALA A 216 -17.56 15.33 -15.82
C ALA A 216 -19.05 14.98 -16.01
N LYS A 217 -19.48 14.76 -17.26
CA LYS A 217 -20.86 14.35 -17.58
C LYS A 217 -21.20 12.97 -16.98
N LYS A 218 -20.28 12.00 -17.08
CA LYS A 218 -20.46 10.64 -16.56
C LYS A 218 -20.45 10.56 -15.02
N PHE A 219 -19.75 11.48 -14.35
CA PHE A 219 -19.71 11.56 -12.87
C PHE A 219 -20.98 12.16 -12.27
N ASP A 220 -21.60 13.09 -12.99
CA ASP A 220 -22.87 13.72 -12.62
C ASP A 220 -24.06 12.77 -12.72
N ASP A 221 -24.10 11.93 -13.76
CA ASP A 221 -25.27 11.08 -14.04
C ASP A 221 -25.55 10.04 -12.96
N LYS A 222 -24.51 9.49 -12.32
CA LYS A 222 -24.66 8.48 -11.27
C LYS A 222 -25.18 9.11 -9.96
N HIS A 223 -24.67 10.29 -9.59
CA HIS A 223 -25.17 11.02 -8.42
C HIS A 223 -26.59 11.55 -8.66
N ARG A 224 -26.88 12.09 -9.84
CA ARG A 224 -28.22 12.55 -10.22
C ARG A 224 -29.25 11.42 -10.09
N LYS A 225 -28.93 10.23 -10.59
CA LYS A 225 -29.81 9.05 -10.50
C LYS A 225 -30.02 8.57 -9.06
N PHE A 226 -29.04 8.77 -8.16
CA PHE A 226 -29.16 8.39 -6.76
C PHE A 226 -30.00 9.39 -5.94
N LEU A 227 -29.92 10.68 -6.30
CA LEU A 227 -30.66 11.73 -5.62
C LEU A 227 -32.12 11.81 -6.08
N LEU A 228 -32.43 11.39 -7.31
CA LEU A 228 -33.79 11.43 -7.85
C LEU A 228 -34.76 10.56 -7.01
N GLY A 229 -35.85 11.15 -6.52
CA GLY A 229 -36.86 10.48 -5.70
C GLY A 229 -36.53 10.36 -4.20
N LYS A 230 -35.39 10.90 -3.76
CA LYS A 230 -35.04 11.00 -2.34
C LYS A 230 -35.71 12.19 -1.68
N LYS A 231 -35.82 12.20 -0.35
CA LYS A 231 -36.40 13.35 0.37
C LYS A 231 -35.31 14.21 1.00
N ALA A 232 -35.46 15.52 0.90
CA ALA A 232 -34.53 16.45 1.53
C ALA A 232 -34.68 16.39 3.06
N ALA A 233 -33.60 16.12 3.77
CA ALA A 233 -33.56 16.10 5.23
C ALA A 233 -33.64 17.51 5.83
N ARG A 234 -33.27 18.54 5.05
CA ARG A 234 -33.27 19.96 5.43
C ARG A 234 -33.66 20.85 4.23
N ARG A 235 -34.10 22.07 4.50
CA ARG A 235 -34.34 23.09 3.49
C ARG A 235 -33.01 23.56 2.91
N ILE A 236 -32.94 23.70 1.58
CA ILE A 236 -31.76 24.16 0.86
C ILE A 236 -32.12 25.39 0.05
N GLU A 237 -31.27 26.42 0.15
CA GLU A 237 -31.43 27.71 -0.51
C GLU A 237 -30.18 28.06 -1.32
N THR A 238 -30.36 28.90 -2.33
CA THR A 238 -29.25 29.52 -3.05
C THR A 238 -28.60 30.62 -2.21
N ASP A 239 -27.39 31.05 -2.57
CA ASP A 239 -26.70 32.14 -1.87
C ASP A 239 -27.43 33.50 -1.99
N ASN A 240 -28.41 33.60 -2.91
CA ASN A 240 -29.30 34.75 -3.06
C ASN A 240 -30.64 34.60 -2.29
N GLY A 241 -30.78 33.56 -1.45
CA GLY A 241 -31.96 33.32 -0.60
C GLY A 241 -33.16 32.69 -1.33
N ALA A 242 -32.98 32.16 -2.54
CA ALA A 242 -34.06 31.46 -3.25
C ALA A 242 -34.10 29.99 -2.84
N VAL A 243 -35.27 29.47 -2.48
CA VAL A 243 -35.41 28.08 -2.01
C VAL A 243 -35.30 27.10 -3.17
N ILE A 244 -34.41 26.11 -3.03
CA ILE A 244 -34.19 25.03 -4.00
C ILE A 244 -35.10 23.84 -3.67
N ILE A 245 -35.18 23.46 -2.39
CA ILE A 245 -36.07 22.42 -1.87
C ILE A 245 -36.38 22.67 -0.38
N GLU A 246 -37.63 22.45 0.01
CA GLU A 246 -38.05 22.52 1.42
C GLU A 246 -37.73 21.21 2.16
N GLN A 247 -37.60 21.29 3.49
CA GLN A 247 -37.40 20.09 4.30
C GLN A 247 -38.56 19.09 4.11
N GLY A 248 -38.21 17.83 3.82
CA GLY A 248 -39.15 16.75 3.52
C GLY A 248 -39.65 16.73 2.07
N GLY A 249 -39.26 17.70 1.25
CA GLY A 249 -39.58 17.74 -0.18
C GLY A 249 -38.90 16.61 -0.96
N GLU A 250 -39.51 16.19 -2.06
CA GLU A 250 -38.94 15.17 -2.94
C GLU A 250 -37.97 15.79 -3.95
N VAL A 251 -36.82 15.14 -4.12
CA VAL A 251 -35.79 15.56 -5.06
C VAL A 251 -36.19 15.14 -6.47
N THR A 252 -36.77 16.10 -7.19
CA THR A 252 -37.12 15.95 -8.61
C THR A 252 -35.98 16.42 -9.51
N GLU A 253 -36.11 16.14 -10.80
CA GLU A 253 -35.15 16.57 -11.81
C GLU A 253 -34.96 18.10 -11.85
N GLU A 254 -36.04 18.84 -11.58
CA GLU A 254 -36.01 20.31 -11.50
C GLU A 254 -35.20 20.80 -10.29
N VAL A 255 -35.31 20.10 -9.15
CA VAL A 255 -34.54 20.40 -7.93
C VAL A 255 -33.05 20.15 -8.18
N LEU A 256 -32.70 19.06 -8.85
CA LEU A 256 -31.31 18.74 -9.17
C LEU A 256 -30.70 19.75 -10.13
N GLN A 257 -31.45 20.22 -11.12
CA GLN A 257 -30.99 21.29 -12.01
C GLN A 257 -30.80 22.60 -11.26
N LYS A 258 -31.75 23.01 -10.41
CA LYS A 258 -31.63 24.21 -9.58
C LYS A 258 -30.43 24.12 -8.62
N ALA A 259 -30.23 22.97 -7.98
CA ALA A 259 -29.08 22.72 -7.11
C ALA A 259 -27.74 22.78 -7.86
N LYS A 260 -27.70 22.25 -9.09
CA LYS A 260 -26.50 22.30 -9.94
C LYS A 260 -26.19 23.72 -10.40
N LEU A 261 -27.18 24.46 -10.88
CA LEU A 261 -27.02 25.85 -11.31
C LEU A 261 -26.63 26.78 -10.16
N ALA A 262 -27.07 26.48 -8.94
CA ALA A 262 -26.72 27.22 -7.74
C ALA A 262 -25.43 26.74 -7.05
N GLY A 263 -24.72 25.72 -7.57
CA GLY A 263 -23.53 25.15 -6.92
C GLY A 263 -23.81 24.41 -5.60
N LYS A 264 -25.08 24.17 -5.26
CA LYS A 264 -25.55 23.51 -4.02
C LYS A 264 -25.79 22.01 -4.17
N PHE A 265 -25.32 21.41 -5.26
CA PHE A 265 -25.54 19.99 -5.56
C PHE A 265 -24.90 19.06 -4.51
N VAL A 266 -23.72 19.40 -4.01
CA VAL A 266 -23.04 18.64 -2.95
C VAL A 266 -23.81 18.75 -1.63
N GLU A 267 -24.31 19.94 -1.30
CA GLU A 267 -25.11 20.16 -0.08
C GLU A 267 -26.43 19.38 -0.12
N LEU A 268 -27.08 19.32 -1.28
CA LEU A 268 -28.24 18.47 -1.52
C LEU A 268 -27.89 16.99 -1.34
N SER A 269 -26.75 16.54 -1.87
CA SER A 269 -26.34 15.13 -1.77
C SER A 269 -26.04 14.67 -0.34
N MET A 270 -25.60 15.59 0.53
CA MET A 270 -25.30 15.30 1.94
C MET A 270 -26.53 15.38 2.85
N ASN A 271 -27.63 15.98 2.38
CA ASN A 271 -28.84 16.24 3.17
C ASN A 271 -30.08 15.56 2.58
N ILE A 272 -29.97 14.29 2.18
CA ILE A 272 -31.08 13.46 1.71
C ILE A 272 -31.30 12.21 2.57
N GLN A 273 -32.56 11.77 2.67
CA GLN A 273 -33.02 10.51 3.27
C GLN A 273 -33.60 9.58 2.19
#